data_AF-A0A4U9WKQ9-F1
#
_entry.id   AF-A0A4U9WKQ9-F1
#
_cell.length_a   1.000
_cell.length_b   1.000
_cell.length_c   1.000
_cell.angle_alpha   90.00
_cell.angle_beta   90.00
_cell.angle_gamma   90.00
#
_symmetry.space_group_name_H-M   'P 1'
#
loop_
_entity.id
_entity.type
_entity.pdbx_description
1 polymer ?
#
loop_
_entity_poly.entity_id
_entity_poly.type
_entity_poly.pdbx_seq_one_letter_code
_entity_poly.pdbx_strand_id
1 'polypeptide(L)'
;MVFLLDDDIQLDIANKRLVCYRAETSEDAMFFKVVTLNDVQLRLLLLLLGSEPGAVVLKNDILDNVWEKSDTFPSNQKLWYLIKVFEK
;
A
#
# COMPACT_ATOMS: atom_id res chain seq x y z
N MET A 1 1.23 -14.16 4.14
CA MET A 1 2.46 -13.45 4.53
C MET A 1 2.05 -12.08 5.05
N VAL A 2 2.62 -11.66 6.18
CA VAL A 2 2.31 -10.37 6.83
C VAL A 2 3.60 -9.55 6.87
N PHE A 3 3.50 -8.27 6.52
CA PHE A 3 4.59 -7.30 6.69
C PHE A 3 4.21 -6.33 7.80
N LEU A 4 5.17 -6.04 8.70
CA LEU A 4 5.06 -4.96 9.67
C LEU A 4 5.71 -3.70 9.07
N LEU A 5 4.94 -2.62 9.04
CA LEU A 5 5.36 -1.30 8.61
C LEU A 5 5.30 -0.40 9.83
N ASP A 6 6.46 -0.02 10.36
CA ASP A 6 6.53 0.59 11.71
C ASP A 6 5.99 -0.37 12.80
N ASP A 7 5.91 0.09 14.04
CA ASP A 7 5.40 -0.73 15.16
C ASP A 7 3.87 -0.93 15.13
N ASP A 8 3.15 -0.14 14.31
CA ASP A 8 1.69 0.00 14.42
C ASP A 8 0.90 -0.48 13.18
N ILE A 9 1.54 -0.70 12.02
CA ILE A 9 0.82 -1.02 10.77
C ILE A 9 1.19 -2.42 10.29
N GLN A 10 0.17 -3.22 10.01
CA GLN A 10 0.30 -4.56 9.46
C GLN A 10 -0.33 -4.64 8.06
N LEU A 11 0.42 -5.15 7.10
CA LEU A 11 -0.08 -5.49 5.78
C LEU A 11 -0.42 -6.98 5.72
N ASP A 12 -1.71 -7.28 5.56
CA ASP A 12 -2.24 -8.61 5.30
C ASP A 12 -2.47 -8.77 3.79
N ILE A 13 -1.48 -9.37 3.12
CA ILE A 13 -1.47 -9.57 1.67
C ILE A 13 -2.60 -10.48 1.22
N ALA A 14 -2.90 -11.54 1.99
CA ALA A 14 -3.90 -12.53 1.62
C ALA A 14 -5.31 -11.92 1.57
N ASN A 15 -5.60 -11.01 2.51
CA ASN A 15 -6.88 -10.32 2.58
C ASN A 15 -6.87 -8.92 1.95
N LYS A 16 -5.76 -8.51 1.31
CA LYS A 16 -5.56 -7.20 0.67
C LYS A 16 -5.93 -6.05 1.62
N ARG A 17 -5.43 -6.03 2.85
CA ARG A 17 -5.79 -5.00 3.83
C ARG A 17 -4.60 -4.52 4.65
N LEU A 18 -4.65 -3.25 5.02
CA LEU A 18 -3.81 -2.64 6.03
C LEU A 18 -4.58 -2.57 7.34
N VAL A 19 -3.95 -2.98 8.43
CA VAL A 19 -4.48 -2.89 9.79
C VAL A 19 -3.54 -2.00 10.58
N CYS A 20 -4.04 -0.88 11.09
CA CYS A 20 -3.30 0.02 11.96
C CYS A 20 -3.86 -0.09 13.37
N TYR A 21 -2.97 -0.31 14.33
CA TYR A 21 -3.27 -0.36 15.75
C TYR A 21 -2.32 0.57 16.49
N ARG A 22 -2.87 1.54 17.24
CA ARG A 22 -2.11 2.36 18.19
C ARG A 22 -2.78 2.33 19.55
N ALA A 23 -1.98 2.07 20.58
CA ALA A 23 -2.35 2.39 21.95
C ALA A 23 -2.15 3.90 22.14
N GLU A 24 -3.22 4.67 22.37
CA GLU A 24 -3.06 6.06 22.80
C GLU A 24 -2.67 6.08 24.28
N THR A 25 -1.93 7.12 24.70
CA THR A 25 -1.38 7.23 26.06
C THR A 25 -2.42 7.49 27.15
N SER A 26 -3.72 7.54 26.81
CA SER A 26 -4.81 7.54 27.79
C SER A 26 -5.28 6.11 28.03
N GLU A 27 -5.48 5.74 29.28
CA GLU A 27 -5.52 4.36 29.79
C GLU A 27 -6.49 3.38 29.08
N ASP A 28 -7.40 3.85 28.22
CA ASP A 28 -8.41 3.01 27.55
C ASP A 28 -8.67 3.36 26.06
N ALA A 29 -7.92 4.28 25.44
CA ALA A 29 -8.16 4.65 24.05
C ALA A 29 -7.27 3.85 23.07
N MET A 30 -7.91 2.97 22.29
CA MET A 30 -7.29 2.20 21.22
C MET A 30 -7.72 2.74 19.87
N PHE A 31 -6.76 3.21 19.07
CA PHE A 31 -7.00 3.54 17.66
C PHE A 31 -6.85 2.27 16.83
N PHE A 32 -7.94 1.85 16.18
CA PHE A 32 -7.96 0.71 15.28
C PHE A 32 -8.56 1.13 13.93
N LYS A 33 -7.78 0.99 12.86
CA LYS A 33 -8.21 1.33 11.50
C LYS A 33 -7.88 0.19 10.54
N VAL A 34 -8.87 -0.22 9.76
CA VAL A 34 -8.70 -1.19 8.67
C VAL A 34 -8.93 -0.49 7.35
N VAL A 35 -8.00 -0.65 6.41
CA VAL A 35 -8.10 -0.13 5.04
C VAL A 35 -8.00 -1.29 4.07
N THR A 36 -9.05 -1.52 3.29
CA THR A 36 -9.04 -2.52 2.22
C THR A 36 -8.38 -1.94 0.97
N LEU A 37 -7.54 -2.74 0.34
CA LEU A 37 -6.82 -2.45 -0.89
C LEU A 37 -7.43 -3.24 -2.04
N ASN A 38 -7.52 -2.63 -3.21
CA ASN A 38 -7.72 -3.36 -4.46
C ASN A 38 -6.39 -3.96 -4.96
N ASP A 39 -6.46 -4.81 -6.00
CA ASP A 39 -5.28 -5.49 -6.55
C ASP A 39 -4.19 -4.54 -7.03
N VAL A 40 -4.58 -3.42 -7.64
CA VAL A 40 -3.67 -2.40 -8.16
C VAL A 40 -2.92 -1.72 -7.00
N GLN A 41 -3.65 -1.35 -5.95
CA GLN A 41 -3.09 -0.76 -4.73
C GLN A 41 -2.13 -1.71 -4.02
N LEU A 42 -2.52 -2.98 -3.84
CA LEU A 42 -1.66 -3.97 -3.22
C LEU A 42 -0.37 -4.18 -4.01
N ARG A 43 -0.45 -4.30 -5.34
CA ARG A 43 0.75 -4.48 -6.18
C ARG A 43 1.68 -3.29 -6.12
N LEU A 44 1.16 -2.06 -6.15
CA LEU A 44 1.98 -0.87 -5.98
C LEU A 44 2.66 -0.88 -4.61
N LEU A 45 1.92 -1.17 -3.54
CA LEU A 45 2.48 -1.22 -2.20
C LEU A 45 3.59 -2.27 -2.10
N LEU A 46 3.40 -3.47 -2.67
CA LEU A 46 4.43 -4.51 -2.68
C LEU A 46 5.67 -4.12 -3.49
N LEU A 47 5.49 -3.44 -4.62
CA LEU A 47 6.62 -2.91 -5.41
C LEU A 47 7.46 -1.91 -4.60
N LEU A 48 6.78 -1.01 -3.88
CA LEU A 48 7.46 -0.02 -3.03
C LEU A 48 8.16 -0.68 -1.83
N LEU A 49 7.51 -1.65 -1.17
CA LEU A 49 8.10 -2.37 -0.03
C LEU A 49 9.25 -3.30 -0.42
N GLY A 50 9.25 -3.81 -1.65
CA GLY A 50 10.34 -4.61 -2.19
C GLY A 50 11.54 -3.78 -2.70
N SER A 51 11.37 -2.46 -2.81
CA SER A 51 12.44 -1.56 -3.24
C SER A 51 13.31 -1.15 -2.05
N GLU A 52 14.59 -0.87 -2.27
CA GLU A 52 15.46 -0.36 -1.20
C GLU A 52 14.97 1.01 -0.70
N PRO A 53 15.06 1.29 0.61
CA PRO A 53 14.72 2.60 1.15
C PRO A 53 15.49 3.73 0.44
N GLY A 54 14.76 4.71 -0.11
CA GLY A 54 15.34 5.82 -0.86
C GLY A 54 15.63 5.52 -2.34
N ALA A 55 15.39 4.30 -2.81
CA ALA A 55 15.48 3.97 -4.23
C ALA A 55 14.42 4.74 -5.03
N VAL A 56 14.82 5.26 -6.19
CA VAL A 56 13.89 5.88 -7.14
C VAL A 56 13.24 4.77 -7.95
N VAL A 57 11.94 4.55 -7.72
CA VAL A 57 11.14 3.65 -8.57
C VAL A 57 10.67 4.42 -9.79
N LEU A 58 11.04 3.97 -10.99
CA LEU A 58 10.67 4.67 -12.22
C LEU A 58 9.20 4.44 -12.54
N LYS A 59 8.61 5.44 -13.18
CA LYS A 59 7.21 5.38 -13.64
C LYS A 59 6.91 4.13 -14.48
N ASN A 60 7.80 3.79 -15.41
CA ASN A 60 7.56 2.65 -16.31
C ASN A 60 7.55 1.33 -15.53
N ASP A 61 8.46 1.17 -14.56
CA ASP A 61 8.49 0.00 -13.69
C ASP A 61 7.18 -0.17 -12.91
N ILE A 62 6.59 0.95 -12.46
CA ILE A 62 5.27 0.94 -11.80
C ILE A 62 4.19 0.50 -12.77
N LEU A 63 4.16 1.06 -13.99
CA LEU A 63 3.13 0.71 -14.97
C LEU A 63 3.20 -0.77 -15.34
N ASP A 64 4.40 -1.30 -15.53
CA ASP A 64 4.62 -2.68 -15.92
C ASP A 64 4.25 -3.64 -14.77
N ASN A 65 4.77 -3.43 -13.54
CA ASN A 65 4.54 -4.35 -12.42
C ASN A 65 3.13 -4.28 -11.83
N VAL A 66 2.48 -3.11 -11.86
CA VAL A 66 1.16 -2.94 -11.23
C VAL A 66 0.04 -3.41 -12.16
N TRP A 67 0.15 -3.13 -13.47
CA TRP A 67 -0.91 -3.39 -14.44
C TRP A 67 -0.74 -4.66 -15.27
N GLU A 68 0.40 -5.37 -15.22
CA GLU A 68 0.68 -6.59 -16.02
C GLU A 68 -0.45 -7.63 -15.99
N LYS A 69 -1.13 -7.76 -14.85
CA LYS A 69 -2.21 -8.74 -14.61
C LYS A 69 -3.55 -8.09 -14.29
N SER A 70 -3.81 -6.88 -14.77
CA SER A 70 -5.09 -6.19 -14.54
C SER A 70 -5.87 -6.10 -15.85
N ASP A 71 -7.19 -6.32 -15.80
CA ASP A 71 -8.08 -6.13 -16.96
C ASP A 71 -8.23 -4.65 -17.38
N THR A 72 -7.65 -3.73 -16.60
CA THR A 72 -7.62 -2.31 -16.91
C THR A 72 -6.32 -1.90 -17.56
N PHE A 73 -6.41 -1.06 -18.61
CA PHE A 73 -5.21 -0.47 -19.20
C PHE A 73 -4.58 0.59 -18.28
N PRO A 74 -3.23 0.64 -18.20
CA PRO A 74 -2.51 1.68 -17.49
C PRO A 74 -2.76 3.05 -18.13
N SER A 75 -2.87 4.09 -17.29
CA SER A 75 -2.89 5.49 -17.76
C SER A 75 -2.23 6.41 -16.76
N ASN A 76 -1.68 7.53 -17.24
CA ASN A 76 -1.06 8.54 -16.38
C ASN A 76 -2.03 9.07 -15.31
N GLN A 77 -3.31 9.20 -15.64
CA GLN A 77 -4.34 9.65 -14.70
C GLN A 77 -4.59 8.62 -13.59
N LYS A 78 -4.68 7.34 -13.94
CA LYS A 78 -4.86 6.26 -12.96
C LYS A 78 -3.65 6.13 -12.03
N LEU A 79 -2.45 6.26 -12.58
CA LEU A 79 -1.22 6.27 -11.79
C LEU A 79 -1.20 7.46 -10.80
N TRP A 80 -1.53 8.66 -11.27
CA TRP A 80 -1.57 9.84 -10.41
C TRP A 80 -2.60 9.70 -9.29
N TYR A 81 -3.80 9.20 -9.60
CA TYR A 81 -4.82 8.92 -8.60
C TYR A 81 -4.34 7.88 -7.58
N LEU A 82 -3.69 6.81 -8.05
CA LEU A 82 -3.16 5.75 -7.20
C LEU A 82 -2.11 6.29 -6.23
N ILE A 83 -1.16 7.08 -6.70
CA ILE A 83 -0.15 7.74 -5.86
C ILE A 83 -0.83 8.65 -4.82
N LYS A 84 -1.84 9.43 -5.23
CA LYS A 84 -2.58 10.32 -4.33
C LYS A 84 -3.36 9.60 -3.24
N VAL A 85 -3.75 8.34 -3.45
CA VAL A 85 -4.40 7.54 -2.41
C VAL A 85 -3.43 7.14 -1.30
N PHE A 86 -2.17 6.84 -1.65
CA PHE A 86 -1.15 6.46 -0.67
C PHE A 86 -0.52 7.65 0.06
N GLU A 87 -0.67 8.86 -0.46
CA GLU A 87 -0.19 10.10 0.18
C GLU A 87 -1.11 10.58 1.33
N LYS A 88 -2.32 10.02 1.46
CA LYS A 88 -3.34 10.42 2.45
C LYS A 88 -3.40 9.47 3.64
#